data_AF-A0A9X8YP55-F1
#
_entry.id   AF-A0A9X8YP55-F1
#
_cell.length_a   1.000
_cell.length_b   1.000
_cell.length_c   1.000
_cell.angle_alpha   90.00
_cell.angle_beta   90.00
_cell.angle_gamma   90.00
#
_symmetry.space_group_name_H-M   'P 1'
#
loop_
_entity.id
_entity.type
_entity.pdbx_description
1 polymer ?
#
loop_
_entity_poly.entity_id
_entity_poly.type
_entity_poly.pdbx_seq_one_letter_code
_entity_poly.pdbx_strand_id
1 'polypeptide(L)'
;LVLVGMKTIGARLVTPGSQLQQWLEFIGHPFTAILLACLIVIYGLAKPRGMSNEQTLAICSAAVQPAGIILLMTGAGGVFKQILVDSGVGPALGDAMIGAGLPIAVAAFALSAMVRVIQGSATVACLTTVGLVLPV
;
A
#
# COMPACT_ATOMS: atom_id res chain seq x y z
N LEU A 1 -15.12 1.74 -0.08
CA LEU A 1 -15.20 0.38 0.52
C LEU A 1 -16.01 -0.60 -0.32
N VAL A 2 -17.22 -0.26 -0.77
CA VAL A 2 -18.05 -1.17 -1.61
C VAL A 2 -17.33 -1.66 -2.87
N LEU A 3 -16.70 -0.77 -3.64
CA LEU A 3 -15.94 -1.13 -4.86
C LEU A 3 -14.74 -2.05 -4.56
N VAL A 4 -14.01 -1.78 -3.48
CA VAL A 4 -12.85 -2.58 -3.07
C VAL A 4 -13.31 -3.96 -2.56
N GLY A 5 -14.39 -4.00 -1.78
CA GLY A 5 -14.98 -5.26 -1.30
C GLY A 5 -15.53 -6.12 -2.44
N MET A 6 -16.12 -5.50 -3.47
CA MET A 6 -16.58 -6.20 -4.66
C MET A 6 -15.43 -6.91 -5.40
N LYS A 7 -14.25 -6.28 -5.50
CA LYS A 7 -13.04 -6.96 -5.98
C LYS A 7 -12.63 -8.11 -5.07
N THR A 8 -12.56 -7.91 -3.76
CA THR A 8 -12.11 -8.97 -2.83
C THR A 8 -13.00 -10.20 -2.86
N ILE A 9 -14.32 -10.01 -3.00
CA ILE A 9 -15.30 -11.11 -3.10
C ILE A 9 -15.26 -11.73 -4.51
N GLY A 10 -15.22 -10.90 -5.57
CA GLY A 10 -15.18 -11.37 -6.95
C GLY A 10 -13.91 -12.13 -7.31
N ALA A 11 -12.76 -11.72 -6.77
CA ALA A 11 -11.48 -12.43 -6.95
C ALA A 11 -11.48 -13.83 -6.31
N ARG A 12 -12.39 -14.12 -5.38
CA ARG A 12 -12.55 -15.47 -4.77
C ARG A 12 -13.47 -16.39 -5.58
N LEU A 13 -14.32 -15.83 -6.44
CA LEU A 13 -15.35 -16.56 -7.18
C LEU A 13 -15.03 -16.72 -8.67
N VAL A 14 -14.05 -15.98 -9.18
CA VAL A 14 -13.68 -15.94 -10.61
C VAL A 14 -12.35 -16.68 -10.83
N THR A 15 -12.29 -17.48 -11.90
CA THR A 15 -11.11 -18.26 -12.30
C THR A 15 -9.93 -17.34 -12.64
N PRO A 16 -8.69 -17.69 -12.21
CA PRO A 16 -7.49 -16.91 -12.50
C PRO A 16 -7.27 -16.76 -14.02
N GLY A 17 -7.17 -15.53 -14.52
CA GLY A 17 -6.81 -15.23 -15.91
C GLY A 17 -7.97 -14.89 -16.87
N SER A 18 -9.19 -14.73 -16.36
CA SER A 18 -10.32 -14.25 -17.17
C SER A 18 -10.29 -12.71 -17.34
N GLN A 19 -10.77 -12.20 -18.48
CA GLN A 19 -10.93 -10.75 -18.71
C GLN A 19 -11.77 -10.07 -17.62
N LEU A 20 -12.71 -10.81 -17.01
CA LEU A 20 -13.55 -10.32 -15.92
C LEU A 20 -12.71 -10.01 -14.65
N GLN A 21 -11.73 -10.85 -14.32
CA GLN A 21 -10.83 -10.61 -13.18
C GLN A 21 -10.02 -9.32 -13.37
N GLN A 22 -9.52 -9.08 -14.58
CA GLN A 22 -8.69 -7.91 -14.87
C GLN A 22 -9.47 -6.59 -14.73
N TRP A 23 -10.73 -6.56 -15.18
CA TRP A 23 -11.63 -5.43 -14.95
C TRP A 23 -11.99 -5.24 -13.48
N LEU A 24 -12.24 -6.33 -12.73
CA LEU A 24 -12.49 -6.27 -11.29
C LEU A 24 -11.26 -5.79 -10.51
N GLU A 25 -10.05 -6.21 -10.91
CA GLU A 25 -8.80 -5.76 -10.32
C GLU A 25 -8.57 -4.28 -10.52
N PHE A 26 -8.88 -3.77 -11.73
CA PHE A 26 -8.76 -2.37 -12.08
C PHE A 26 -9.75 -1.50 -11.29
N ILE A 27 -11.04 -1.86 -11.27
CA ILE A 27 -12.09 -1.10 -10.57
C ILE A 27 -11.91 -1.16 -9.05
N GLY A 28 -11.48 -2.30 -8.52
CA GLY A 28 -11.25 -2.48 -7.10
C GLY A 28 -9.89 -2.00 -6.62
N HIS A 29 -9.02 -1.48 -7.49
CA HIS A 29 -7.77 -0.86 -7.06
C HIS A 29 -8.10 0.37 -6.20
N PRO A 30 -7.51 0.55 -5.01
CA PRO A 30 -7.86 1.65 -4.10
C PRO A 30 -7.83 3.03 -4.77
N PHE A 31 -6.80 3.32 -5.57
CA PHE A 31 -6.70 4.59 -6.32
C PHE A 31 -7.83 4.77 -7.35
N THR A 32 -8.09 3.75 -8.18
CA THR A 32 -9.17 3.80 -9.18
C THR A 32 -10.54 3.90 -8.51
N ALA A 33 -10.76 3.19 -7.41
CA ALA A 33 -12.00 3.23 -6.63
C ALA A 33 -12.24 4.61 -6.02
N ILE A 34 -11.20 5.29 -5.49
CA ILE A 34 -11.31 6.67 -4.99
C ILE A 34 -11.61 7.64 -6.13
N LEU A 35 -10.91 7.50 -7.27
CA LEU A 35 -11.13 8.35 -8.44
C LEU A 35 -12.56 8.22 -8.98
N LEU A 36 -13.05 7.00 -9.15
CA LEU A 36 -14.44 6.73 -9.55
C LEU A 36 -15.45 7.24 -8.53
N ALA A 37 -15.18 7.07 -7.23
CA ALA A 37 -16.04 7.60 -6.18
C ALA A 37 -16.13 9.13 -6.24
N CYS A 38 -15.00 9.84 -6.44
CA CYS A 38 -14.99 11.29 -6.62
C CYS A 38 -15.79 11.72 -7.85
N LEU A 39 -15.65 11.01 -8.99
CA LEU A 39 -16.45 11.30 -10.19
C LEU A 39 -17.95 11.10 -9.92
N ILE A 40 -18.34 10.01 -9.26
CA ILE A 40 -19.74 9.74 -8.89
C ILE A 40 -20.27 10.83 -7.95
N VAL A 41 -19.47 11.32 -7.01
CA VAL A 41 -19.87 12.40 -6.11
C VAL A 41 -20.07 13.71 -6.90
N ILE A 42 -19.15 14.07 -7.78
CA ILE A 42 -19.21 15.30 -8.59
C ILE A 42 -20.42 15.27 -9.54
N TYR A 43 -20.59 14.19 -10.31
CA TYR A 43 -21.63 14.13 -11.34
C TYR A 43 -22.99 13.65 -10.80
N GLY A 44 -23.00 12.75 -9.82
CA GLY A 44 -24.19 12.09 -9.31
C GLY A 44 -24.79 12.70 -8.03
N LEU A 45 -24.00 13.33 -7.16
CA LEU A 45 -24.51 13.98 -5.95
C LEU A 45 -24.46 15.51 -6.01
N ALA A 46 -23.35 16.10 -6.44
CA ALA A 46 -23.17 17.55 -6.37
C ALA A 46 -24.09 18.30 -7.34
N LYS A 47 -24.24 17.80 -8.58
CA LYS A 47 -25.10 18.41 -9.61
C LYS A 47 -26.60 18.39 -9.25
N PRO A 48 -27.22 17.27 -8.83
CA PRO A 48 -28.64 17.26 -8.47
C PRO A 48 -28.96 17.84 -7.09
N ARG A 49 -27.99 17.91 -6.15
CA ARG A 49 -28.20 18.54 -4.83
C ARG A 49 -27.82 20.02 -4.76
N GLY A 50 -27.30 20.61 -5.84
CA GLY A 50 -26.88 22.01 -5.86
C GLY A 50 -25.76 22.34 -4.87
N MET A 51 -24.91 21.36 -4.56
CA MET A 51 -23.83 21.53 -3.59
C MET A 51 -22.81 22.55 -4.09
N SER A 52 -22.26 23.36 -3.17
CA SER A 52 -21.22 24.31 -3.55
C SER A 52 -19.94 23.59 -3.99
N ASN A 53 -19.17 24.22 -4.87
CA ASN A 53 -17.88 23.69 -5.33
C ASN A 53 -16.94 23.42 -4.14
N GLU A 54 -17.00 24.25 -3.09
CA GLU A 54 -16.20 24.09 -1.87
C GLU A 54 -16.56 22.82 -1.08
N GLN A 55 -17.86 22.51 -0.93
CA GLN A 55 -18.29 21.29 -0.24
C GLN A 55 -17.87 20.03 -1.00
N THR A 56 -18.01 20.05 -2.33
CA THR A 56 -17.59 18.93 -3.19
C THR A 56 -16.07 18.74 -3.11
N LEU A 57 -15.30 19.82 -3.17
CA LEU A 57 -13.84 19.79 -3.04
C LEU A 57 -13.41 19.27 -1.67
N ALA A 58 -14.07 19.70 -0.58
CA ALA A 58 -13.77 19.22 0.77
C ALA A 58 -13.98 17.71 0.90
N ILE A 59 -15.07 17.17 0.34
CA ILE A 59 -15.36 15.72 0.35
C ILE A 59 -14.33 14.95 -0.46
N CYS A 60 -14.01 15.42 -1.67
CA CYS A 60 -12.99 14.79 -2.52
C CYS A 60 -11.61 14.82 -1.86
N SER A 61 -11.24 15.93 -1.22
CA SER A 61 -9.97 16.09 -0.50
C SER A 61 -9.86 15.11 0.67
N ALA A 62 -10.92 15.02 1.48
CA ALA A 62 -10.98 14.07 2.60
C ALA A 62 -10.88 12.60 2.12
N ALA A 63 -11.44 12.27 0.96
CA ALA A 63 -11.35 10.93 0.38
C ALA A 63 -9.93 10.58 -0.12
N VAL A 64 -9.17 11.57 -0.60
CA VAL A 64 -7.82 11.37 -1.15
C VAL A 64 -6.74 11.41 -0.06
N GLN A 65 -6.97 12.12 1.05
CA GLN A 65 -5.99 12.28 2.12
C GLN A 65 -5.37 10.95 2.63
N PRO A 66 -6.14 9.88 2.91
CA PRO A 66 -5.57 8.59 3.32
C PRO A 66 -4.67 7.96 2.25
N ALA A 67 -5.05 8.11 0.97
CA ALA A 67 -4.26 7.61 -0.15
C ALA A 67 -2.91 8.35 -0.26
N GLY A 68 -2.91 9.67 -0.05
CA GLY A 68 -1.69 10.48 -0.02
C GLY A 68 -0.72 10.06 1.09
N ILE A 69 -1.23 9.81 2.30
CA ILE A 69 -0.41 9.34 3.44
C ILE A 69 0.24 7.99 3.12
N ILE A 70 -0.54 7.04 2.59
CA ILE A 70 0.00 5.71 2.22
C ILE A 70 1.07 5.85 1.13
N LEU A 71 0.84 6.69 0.13
CA LEU A 71 1.78 6.90 -0.98
C LEU A 71 3.09 7.54 -0.49
N LEU A 72 3.01 8.58 0.34
CA LEU A 72 4.18 9.22 0.96
C LEU A 72 4.96 8.24 1.84
N MET A 73 4.26 7.47 2.67
CA MET A 73 4.89 6.51 3.57
C MET A 73 5.56 5.36 2.79
N THR A 74 4.93 4.91 1.71
CA THR A 74 5.48 3.86 0.83
C THR A 74 6.71 4.36 0.08
N GLY A 75 6.66 5.58 -0.45
CA GLY A 75 7.81 6.23 -1.09
C GLY A 75 8.99 6.41 -0.14
N ALA A 76 8.74 6.93 1.07
CA ALA A 76 9.76 7.11 2.09
C ALA A 76 10.40 5.77 2.52
N GLY A 77 9.58 4.73 2.73
CA GLY A 77 10.08 3.39 3.05
C GLY A 77 10.92 2.78 1.93
N GLY A 78 10.56 3.03 0.67
CA GLY A 78 11.32 2.59 -0.51
C GLY A 78 12.68 3.27 -0.66
N VAL A 79 12.75 4.59 -0.45
CA VAL A 79 14.03 5.33 -0.46
C VAL A 79 14.92 4.89 0.70
N PHE A 80 14.35 4.73 1.91
CA PHE A 80 15.11 4.26 3.07
C PHE A 80 15.66 2.83 2.87
N LYS A 81 14.87 1.94 2.24
CA LYS A 81 15.35 0.64 1.80
C LYS A 81 16.60 0.79 0.93
N GLN A 82 16.56 1.63 -0.11
CA GLN A 82 17.72 1.79 -1.01
C GLN A 82 18.95 2.32 -0.28
N ILE A 83 18.80 3.26 0.65
CA ILE A 83 19.91 3.73 1.48
C ILE A 83 20.53 2.58 2.29
N LEU A 84 19.72 1.67 2.84
CA LEU A 84 20.23 0.51 3.58
C LEU A 84 20.91 -0.54 2.69
N VAL A 85 20.44 -0.71 1.45
CA VAL A 85 21.08 -1.58 0.47
C VAL A 85 22.41 -0.97 -0.01
N ASP A 86 22.40 0.30 -0.39
CA ASP A 86 23.55 1.03 -0.93
C ASP A 86 24.66 1.22 0.11
N SER A 87 24.30 1.32 1.40
CA SER A 87 25.26 1.38 2.51
C SER A 87 25.89 0.02 2.88
N GLY A 88 25.44 -1.08 2.26
CA GLY A 88 25.92 -2.43 2.55
C GLY A 88 25.39 -3.03 3.85
N VAL A 89 24.61 -2.28 4.63
CA VAL A 89 24.00 -2.75 5.89
C VAL A 89 22.97 -3.85 5.62
N GLY A 90 22.18 -3.71 4.54
CA GLY A 90 21.16 -4.69 4.15
C GLY A 90 21.72 -6.08 3.86
N PRO A 91 22.65 -6.22 2.89
CA PRO A 91 23.30 -7.50 2.59
C PRO A 91 24.06 -8.08 3.78
N ALA A 92 24.80 -7.26 4.54
CA ALA A 92 25.54 -7.72 5.71
C ALA A 92 24.62 -8.29 6.81
N LEU A 93 23.44 -7.69 7.01
CA LEU A 93 22.43 -8.26 7.91
C LEU A 93 21.84 -9.57 7.36
N GLY A 94 21.53 -9.62 6.06
CA GLY A 94 21.03 -10.83 5.41
C GLY A 94 21.99 -12.02 5.58
N ASP A 95 23.26 -11.82 5.24
CA ASP A 95 24.32 -12.82 5.34
C ASP A 95 24.58 -13.23 6.80
N ALA A 96 24.56 -12.28 7.74
CA ALA A 96 24.72 -12.59 9.17
C ALA A 96 23.58 -13.46 9.71
N MET A 97 22.34 -13.25 9.26
CA MET A 97 21.18 -14.02 9.71
C MET A 97 21.08 -15.40 9.03
N ILE A 98 21.48 -15.49 7.76
CA ILE A 98 21.60 -16.77 7.04
C ILE A 98 22.76 -17.60 7.63
N GLY A 99 23.89 -16.97 7.92
CA GLY A 99 25.04 -17.61 8.57
C GLY A 99 24.75 -18.12 9.99
N ALA A 100 23.78 -17.50 10.68
CA ALA A 100 23.28 -17.97 11.98
C ALA A 100 22.34 -19.19 11.88
N GLY A 101 22.01 -19.66 10.67
CA GLY A 101 21.10 -20.79 10.45
C GLY A 101 19.64 -20.49 10.82
N LEU A 102 19.27 -19.22 10.98
CA LEU A 102 17.90 -18.85 11.32
C LEU A 102 16.95 -19.00 10.13
N PRO A 103 15.72 -19.48 10.34
CA PRO A 103 14.68 -19.42 9.32
C PRO A 103 14.43 -17.97 8.90
N ILE A 104 14.32 -17.73 7.59
CA ILE A 104 14.17 -16.39 7.00
C ILE A 104 12.97 -15.61 7.57
N ALA A 105 11.90 -16.32 7.96
CA ALA A 105 10.74 -15.73 8.60
C ALA A 105 11.07 -15.09 9.97
N VAL A 106 11.91 -15.76 10.77
CA VAL A 106 12.34 -15.25 12.08
C VAL A 106 13.32 -14.10 11.91
N ALA A 107 14.21 -14.20 10.92
CA ALA A 107 15.14 -13.14 10.57
C ALA A 107 14.41 -11.85 10.14
N ALA A 108 13.45 -11.98 9.22
CA ALA A 108 12.61 -10.88 8.78
C ALA A 108 11.80 -10.28 9.94
N PHE A 109 11.25 -11.12 10.82
CA PHE A 109 10.50 -10.64 11.98
C PHE A 109 11.37 -9.82 12.95
N ALA A 110 12.56 -10.32 13.29
CA ALA A 110 13.50 -9.63 14.17
C ALA A 110 13.97 -8.30 13.56
N LEU A 111 14.30 -8.30 12.27
CA LEU A 111 14.66 -7.10 11.53
C LEU A 111 13.52 -6.08 11.53
N SER A 112 12.29 -6.52 11.24
CA SER A 112 11.11 -5.65 11.27
C SER A 112 10.86 -5.07 12.65
N ALA A 113 11.03 -5.86 13.71
CA ALA A 113 10.88 -5.39 15.08
C ALA A 113 11.92 -4.33 15.45
N MET A 114 13.19 -4.52 15.09
CA MET A 114 14.25 -3.52 15.33
C MET A 114 13.99 -2.22 14.57
N VAL A 115 13.68 -2.32 13.27
CA VAL A 115 13.38 -1.15 12.44
C VAL A 115 12.13 -0.43 12.95
N ARG A 116 11.12 -1.16 13.44
CA ARG A 116 9.91 -0.60 14.06
C ARG A 116 10.21 0.16 15.35
N VAL A 117 11.11 -0.33 16.20
CA VAL A 117 11.53 0.38 17.42
C VAL A 117 12.17 1.73 17.07
N ILE A 118 12.99 1.77 16.00
CA ILE A 118 13.67 2.99 15.57
C ILE A 118 12.73 3.96 14.86
N GLN A 119 11.91 3.47 13.92
CA GLN A 119 11.08 4.29 13.05
C GLN A 119 9.70 4.62 13.62
N GLY A 120 9.23 3.89 14.63
CA GLY A 120 7.94 4.12 15.27
C GLY A 120 6.70 3.86 14.38
N SER A 121 6.84 3.42 13.11
CA SER A 121 5.76 3.10 12.14
C SER A 121 5.82 1.64 11.65
N ALA A 122 4.70 0.89 11.74
CA ALA A 122 4.64 -0.55 11.49
C ALA A 122 4.67 -0.79 9.97
N THR A 123 3.70 -0.18 9.31
CA THR A 123 3.86 0.70 8.16
C THR A 123 5.22 0.61 7.43
N VAL A 124 6.08 1.56 7.82
CA VAL A 124 7.41 1.79 7.22
C VAL A 124 8.34 0.62 7.50
N ALA A 125 8.37 0.12 8.75
CA ALA A 125 9.27 -0.95 9.14
C ALA A 125 9.04 -2.23 8.34
N CYS A 126 7.78 -2.58 8.04
CA CYS A 126 7.42 -3.70 7.20
C CYS A 126 7.94 -3.52 5.76
N LEU A 127 7.69 -2.37 5.13
CA LEU A 127 8.16 -2.09 3.77
C LEU A 127 9.68 -2.12 3.65
N THR A 128 10.38 -1.55 4.63
CA THR A 128 11.85 -1.60 4.68
C THR A 128 12.34 -3.05 4.82
N THR A 129 11.76 -3.83 5.73
CA THR A 129 12.15 -5.23 5.95
C THR A 129 11.91 -6.09 4.72
N VAL A 130 10.71 -6.03 4.13
CA VAL A 130 10.40 -6.72 2.88
C VAL A 130 11.40 -6.31 1.80
N GLY A 131 11.73 -5.02 1.75
CA GLY A 131 12.72 -4.49 0.85
C GLY A 131 14.11 -5.13 0.99
N LEU A 132 14.54 -5.41 2.21
CA LEU A 132 15.85 -5.98 2.55
C LEU A 132 15.89 -7.51 2.46
N VAL A 133 14.77 -8.18 2.68
CA VAL A 133 14.66 -9.65 2.66
C VAL A 133 14.32 -10.20 1.27
N LEU A 134 13.70 -9.42 0.37
CA LEU A 134 13.45 -9.86 -1.01
C LEU A 134 14.70 -10.18 -1.86
N PRO A 135 15.85 -9.49 -1.72
CA PRO A 135 17.05 -9.80 -2.49
C PRO A 135 17.93 -10.93 -1.91
N VAL A 136 17.55 -11.57 -0.78
CA VAL A 136 18.29 -12.72 -0.20
C VAL A 136 17.66 -14.07 -0.57
#